data_AF-A0A3D0NBI6-F1
#
_entry.id   AF-A0A3D0NBI6-F1
#
_cell.length_a   1.000
_cell.length_b   1.000
_cell.length_c   1.000
_cell.angle_alpha   90.00
_cell.angle_beta   90.00
_cell.angle_gamma   90.00
#
_symmetry.space_group_name_H-M   'P 1'
#
loop_
_entity.id
_entity.type
_entity.pdbx_description
1 polymer ?
#
loop_
_entity_poly.entity_id
_entity_poly.type
_entity_poly.pdbx_seq_one_letter_code
_entity_poly.pdbx_strand_id
1 'polypeptide(L)'
;MIKAGITLTLGLIILTSVGCTGYQLGNQTLFRPDIRTVHVPIVQSESFRRGLGERLTEAIVKEIELRTPYKVVDASNADSIFQARLVDEHKRVIAENQFDEARDIETLMILEVSWLDRQGQQLIQRTEIPLDEGIYI
;
A
#
# COMPACT_ATOMS: atom_id res chain seq x y z
N MET A 1 -63.57 10.74 1.07
CA MET A 1 -62.58 10.49 2.15
C MET A 1 -61.53 9.43 1.78
N ILE A 2 -61.83 8.43 0.95
CA ILE A 2 -60.88 7.34 0.60
C ILE A 2 -59.69 7.83 -0.28
N LYS A 3 -59.91 8.76 -1.21
CA LYS A 3 -58.84 9.30 -2.09
C LYS A 3 -57.72 10.02 -1.33
N ALA A 4 -58.04 10.71 -0.22
CA ALA A 4 -57.06 11.44 0.58
C ALA A 4 -56.14 10.51 1.41
N GLY A 5 -56.64 9.35 1.82
CA GLY A 5 -55.85 8.35 2.55
C GLY A 5 -54.81 7.65 1.66
N ILE A 6 -55.14 7.44 0.38
CA ILE A 6 -54.25 6.80 -0.61
C ILE A 6 -53.09 7.75 -1.00
N THR A 7 -53.36 9.05 -1.16
CA THR A 7 -52.27 10.02 -1.43
C THR A 7 -51.33 10.19 -0.24
N LEU A 8 -51.83 10.12 0.99
CA LEU A 8 -51.01 10.27 2.19
C LEU A 8 -50.09 9.05 2.43
N THR A 9 -50.58 7.84 2.15
CA THR A 9 -49.80 6.60 2.27
C THR A 9 -48.74 6.47 1.16
N LEU A 10 -49.05 6.91 -0.06
CA LEU A 10 -48.08 6.91 -1.16
C LEU A 10 -46.91 7.89 -0.92
N GLY A 11 -47.19 9.06 -0.32
CA GLY A 11 -46.15 10.03 0.04
C GLY A 11 -45.18 9.52 1.12
N LEU A 12 -45.68 8.74 2.08
CA LEU A 12 -44.87 8.19 3.17
C LEU A 12 -43.88 7.10 2.70
N ILE A 13 -44.24 6.36 1.64
CA ILE A 13 -43.38 5.32 1.03
C ILE A 13 -42.23 5.95 0.21
N ILE A 14 -42.46 7.12 -0.38
CA ILE A 14 -41.42 7.84 -1.13
C ILE A 14 -40.39 8.43 -0.15
N LEU A 15 -40.80 8.92 1.02
CA LEU A 15 -39.86 9.47 2.01
C LEU A 15 -38.90 8.43 2.63
N THR A 16 -39.30 7.16 2.73
CA THR A 16 -38.46 6.11 3.35
C THR A 16 -37.46 5.47 2.39
N SER A 17 -37.56 5.72 1.08
CA SER A 17 -36.68 5.14 0.06
C SER A 17 -35.45 6.00 -0.27
N VAL A 18 -35.36 7.23 0.24
CA VAL A 18 -34.25 8.17 -0.07
C VAL A 18 -33.05 8.01 0.89
N GLY A 19 -33.19 7.24 1.98
CA GLY A 19 -32.22 7.22 3.09
C GLY A 19 -30.91 6.44 2.87
N CYS A 20 -30.86 5.48 1.95
CA CYS A 20 -29.74 4.52 1.90
C CYS A 20 -28.99 4.45 0.55
N THR A 21 -29.32 5.30 -0.43
CA THR A 21 -28.82 5.14 -1.81
C THR A 21 -27.36 5.61 -2.06
N GLY A 22 -26.64 6.02 -1.02
CA GLY A 22 -25.26 6.54 -1.15
C GLY A 22 -24.18 5.74 -0.42
N TYR A 23 -24.54 4.74 0.39
CA TYR A 23 -23.56 3.97 1.15
C TYR A 23 -22.89 2.93 0.26
N GLN A 24 -21.61 3.16 -0.05
CA GLN A 24 -20.76 2.17 -0.70
C GLN A 24 -20.02 1.39 0.39
N LEU A 25 -20.39 0.13 0.55
CA LEU A 25 -19.72 -0.81 1.47
C LEU A 25 -18.54 -1.46 0.71
N GLY A 26 -17.32 -1.28 1.21
CA GLY A 26 -16.12 -1.94 0.70
C GLY A 26 -14.95 -1.00 0.46
N ASN A 27 -13.82 -1.55 0.02
CA ASN A 27 -12.59 -0.81 -0.27
C ASN A 27 -12.48 -0.36 -1.74
N GLN A 28 -13.52 -0.54 -2.55
CA GLN A 28 -13.47 -0.34 -4.00
C GLN A 28 -13.18 1.12 -4.39
N THR A 29 -13.48 2.09 -3.51
CA THR A 29 -13.15 3.51 -3.70
C THR A 29 -11.76 3.89 -3.21
N LEU A 30 -11.11 3.03 -2.42
CA LEU A 30 -9.75 3.29 -1.91
C LEU A 30 -8.68 3.03 -2.96
N PHE A 31 -9.00 2.23 -3.98
CA PHE A 31 -8.10 1.85 -5.05
C PHE A 31 -8.58 2.42 -6.38
N ARG A 32 -7.62 2.73 -7.26
CA ARG A 32 -7.91 3.31 -8.56
C ARG A 32 -8.50 2.23 -9.49
N PRO A 33 -9.71 2.42 -10.05
CA PRO A 33 -10.36 1.40 -10.88
C PRO A 33 -9.71 1.23 -12.26
N ASP A 34 -8.94 2.23 -12.70
CA ASP A 34 -8.15 2.26 -13.93
C ASP A 34 -6.91 1.37 -13.86
N ILE A 35 -6.45 0.99 -12.67
CA ILE A 35 -5.24 0.19 -12.46
C ILE A 35 -5.66 -1.19 -11.95
N ARG A 36 -5.27 -2.25 -12.66
CA ARG A 36 -5.51 -3.63 -12.23
C ARG A 36 -4.23 -4.43 -12.10
N THR A 37 -3.23 -4.07 -12.90
CA THR A 37 -1.96 -4.76 -12.95
C THR A 37 -0.80 -3.83 -12.62
N VAL A 38 0.15 -4.34 -11.84
CA VAL A 38 1.31 -3.58 -11.36
C VAL A 38 2.57 -4.37 -11.69
N HIS A 39 3.58 -3.69 -12.20
CA HIS A 39 4.93 -4.24 -12.31
C HIS A 39 5.80 -3.75 -11.16
N VAL A 40 6.51 -4.67 -10.52
CA VAL A 40 7.49 -4.37 -9.46
C VAL A 40 8.87 -4.83 -9.97
N PRO A 41 9.76 -3.91 -10.37
CA PRO A 41 11.14 -4.25 -10.70
C PRO A 41 11.91 -4.58 -9.42
N ILE A 42 13.03 -5.29 -9.57
CA ILE A 42 13.92 -5.60 -8.45
C ILE A 42 14.37 -4.30 -7.77
N VAL A 43 14.18 -4.25 -6.45
CA VAL A 43 14.63 -3.15 -5.60
C VAL A 43 16.14 -3.04 -5.69
N GLN A 44 16.61 -1.88 -6.14
CA GLN A 44 18.04 -1.58 -6.16
C GLN A 44 18.53 -1.35 -4.73
N SER A 45 19.61 -2.03 -4.36
CA SER A 45 20.24 -1.97 -3.05
C SER A 45 21.75 -1.99 -3.22
N GLU A 46 22.43 -1.02 -2.61
CA GLU A 46 23.89 -1.00 -2.51
C GLU A 46 24.39 -1.66 -1.21
N SER A 47 23.50 -2.34 -0.49
CA SER A 47 23.84 -3.02 0.76
C SER A 47 24.83 -4.17 0.53
N PHE A 48 25.73 -4.36 1.48
CA PHE A 48 26.61 -5.53 1.56
C PHE A 48 25.84 -6.83 1.85
N ARG A 49 24.59 -6.74 2.31
CA ARG A 49 23.73 -7.91 2.54
C ARG A 49 23.23 -8.45 1.22
N ARG A 50 23.76 -9.62 0.86
CA ARG A 50 23.32 -10.35 -0.33
C ARG A 50 21.84 -10.68 -0.22
N GLY A 51 21.11 -10.50 -1.31
CA GLY A 51 19.70 -10.86 -1.37
C GLY A 51 18.74 -9.82 -0.81
N LEU A 52 19.22 -8.67 -0.30
CA LEU A 52 18.32 -7.70 0.35
C LEU A 52 17.32 -7.09 -0.63
N GLY A 53 17.76 -6.73 -1.84
CA GLY A 53 16.88 -6.21 -2.89
C GLY A 53 15.81 -7.22 -3.30
N GLU A 54 16.18 -8.50 -3.46
CA GLU A 54 15.28 -9.59 -3.81
C GLU A 54 14.26 -9.86 -2.71
N ARG A 55 14.68 -9.87 -1.44
CA ARG A 55 13.79 -10.06 -0.28
C ARG A 55 12.82 -8.89 -0.11
N LEU A 56 13.28 -7.65 -0.30
CA LEU A 56 12.41 -6.47 -0.30
C LEU A 56 11.41 -6.54 -1.46
N THR A 57 11.85 -6.94 -2.64
CA THR A 57 10.97 -7.11 -3.80
C THR A 57 9.90 -8.16 -3.53
N GLU A 58 10.28 -9.32 -3.00
CA GLU A 58 9.35 -10.38 -2.63
C GLU A 58 8.33 -9.89 -1.59
N ALA A 59 8.78 -9.17 -0.56
CA ALA A 59 7.92 -8.61 0.48
C ALA A 59 6.93 -7.60 -0.10
N ILE A 60 7.39 -6.69 -0.97
CA ILE A 60 6.55 -5.69 -1.65
C ILE A 60 5.50 -6.39 -2.53
N VAL A 61 5.91 -7.38 -3.33
CA VAL A 61 4.99 -8.13 -4.20
C VAL A 61 3.91 -8.82 -3.36
N LYS A 62 4.30 -9.49 -2.28
CA LYS A 62 3.35 -10.14 -1.37
C LYS A 62 2.39 -9.14 -0.74
N GLU A 63 2.89 -8.00 -0.27
CA GLU A 63 2.07 -6.99 0.40
C GLU A 63 1.07 -6.33 -0.56
N ILE A 64 1.49 -6.06 -1.80
CA ILE A 64 0.60 -5.55 -2.86
C ILE A 64 -0.52 -6.57 -3.12
N GLU A 65 -0.18 -7.85 -3.34
CA GLU A 65 -1.21 -8.87 -3.63
C GLU A 65 -2.09 -9.19 -2.42
N LEU A 66 -1.59 -8.99 -1.19
CA LEU A 66 -2.34 -9.26 0.04
C LEU A 66 -3.30 -8.12 0.40
N ARG A 67 -2.88 -6.86 0.23
CA ARG A 67 -3.63 -5.69 0.70
C ARG A 67 -4.38 -4.92 -0.38
N THR A 68 -4.03 -5.13 -1.64
CA THR A 68 -4.63 -4.42 -2.77
C THR A 68 -5.31 -5.40 -3.72
N PRO A 69 -6.30 -4.95 -4.52
CA PRO A 69 -6.90 -5.78 -5.56
C PRO A 69 -6.00 -5.91 -6.81
N TYR A 70 -4.78 -5.38 -6.78
CA TYR A 70 -3.90 -5.35 -7.94
C TYR A 70 -3.16 -6.68 -8.10
N LYS A 71 -2.95 -7.09 -9.34
CA LYS A 71 -2.15 -8.28 -9.66
C LYS A 71 -0.76 -7.90 -10.12
N VAL A 72 0.26 -8.56 -9.59
CA VAL A 72 1.64 -8.34 -10.05
C VAL A 72 1.91 -9.12 -11.33
N VAL A 73 2.43 -8.43 -12.34
CA VAL A 73 2.72 -8.98 -13.69
C VAL A 73 4.04 -8.44 -14.25
N ASP A 74 4.47 -9.02 -15.36
CA ASP A 74 5.60 -8.52 -16.14
C ASP A 74 5.34 -7.12 -16.73
N ALA A 75 6.41 -6.35 -16.93
CA ALA A 75 6.35 -4.94 -17.36
C ALA A 75 5.55 -4.69 -18.65
N SER A 76 5.55 -5.63 -19.59
CA SER A 76 4.83 -5.50 -20.86
C SER A 76 3.30 -5.41 -20.69
N ASN A 77 2.78 -6.13 -19.69
CA ASN A 77 1.35 -6.30 -19.43
C ASN A 77 0.84 -5.43 -18.29
N ALA A 78 1.71 -4.65 -17.65
CA ALA A 78 1.35 -3.83 -16.50
C ALA A 78 0.70 -2.50 -16.90
N ASP A 79 -0.29 -2.09 -16.11
CA ASP A 79 -0.95 -0.79 -16.18
C ASP A 79 -0.14 0.27 -15.41
N SER A 80 0.62 -0.13 -14.40
CA SER A 80 1.44 0.78 -13.60
C SER A 80 2.73 0.12 -13.13
N ILE A 81 3.70 0.94 -12.73
CA ILE A 81 5.01 0.49 -12.25
C ILE A 81 5.24 1.04 -10.85
N PHE A 82 5.48 0.15 -9.89
CA PHE A 82 5.88 0.49 -8.53
C PHE A 82 7.39 0.33 -8.40
N GLN A 83 8.12 1.42 -8.24
CA GLN A 83 9.58 1.42 -8.12
C GLN A 83 9.97 1.71 -6.68
N ALA A 84 10.94 0.95 -6.17
CA ALA A 84 11.55 1.20 -4.88
C ALA A 84 13.08 1.06 -4.97
N ARG A 85 13.79 1.88 -4.19
CA ARG A 85 15.24 1.87 -4.06
C ARG A 85 15.60 1.99 -2.58
N LEU A 86 16.46 1.10 -2.10
CA LEU A 86 17.07 1.25 -0.79
C LEU A 86 18.12 2.37 -0.87
N VAL A 87 17.88 3.47 -0.17
CA VAL A 87 18.76 4.65 -0.17
C VAL A 87 19.75 4.59 0.99
N ASP A 88 19.32 4.07 2.14
CA ASP A 88 20.17 3.94 3.32
C ASP A 88 19.86 2.66 4.09
N GLU A 89 20.90 2.06 4.67
CA GLU A 89 20.81 0.98 5.65
C GLU A 89 21.90 1.22 6.69
N HIS A 90 21.50 1.40 7.94
CA HIS A 90 22.45 1.52 9.04
C HIS A 90 22.06 0.64 10.22
N LYS A 91 23.10 0.07 10.84
CA LYS A 91 22.98 -0.77 12.02
C LYS A 91 23.69 -0.09 13.18
N ARG A 92 23.02 0.07 14.32
CA ARG A 92 23.57 0.75 15.49
C ARG A 92 23.23 0.02 16.78
N VAL A 93 24.23 -0.15 17.64
CA VAL A 93 24.05 -0.74 18.98
C VAL A 93 23.30 0.27 19.86
N ILE A 94 22.18 -0.15 20.45
CA ILE A 94 21.40 0.69 21.37
C ILE A 94 21.77 0.38 22.83
N ALA A 95 22.10 -0.87 23.13
CA ALA A 95 22.44 -1.30 24.48
C ALA A 95 23.62 -2.29 24.48
N GLU A 96 24.48 -2.14 25.47
CA GLU A 96 25.65 -2.97 25.73
C GLU A 96 25.57 -3.51 27.17
N ASN A 97 26.24 -4.63 27.43
CA ASN A 97 26.39 -5.15 28.79
C ASN A 97 27.62 -4.53 29.50
N GLN A 98 27.85 -4.93 30.76
CA GLN A 98 28.99 -4.46 31.55
C GLN A 98 30.38 -4.83 30.97
N PHE A 99 30.42 -5.67 29.93
CA PHE A 99 31.62 -6.14 29.24
C PHE A 99 31.76 -5.56 27.83
N ASP A 100 31.01 -4.50 27.49
CA ASP A 100 31.03 -3.85 26.16
C ASP A 100 30.51 -4.75 25.03
N GLU A 101 29.71 -5.77 25.36
CA GLU A 101 29.09 -6.64 24.38
C GLU A 101 27.70 -6.12 24.00
N ALA A 102 27.45 -5.96 22.70
CA ALA A 102 26.17 -5.53 22.16
C ALA A 102 25.04 -6.49 22.57
N ARG A 103 24.01 -5.93 23.23
CA ARG A 103 22.83 -6.67 23.70
C ARG A 103 21.60 -6.37 22.85
N ASP A 104 21.48 -5.14 22.37
CA ASP A 104 20.39 -4.72 21.50
C ASP A 104 20.94 -3.92 20.31
N ILE A 105 20.47 -4.25 19.12
CA ILE A 105 20.95 -3.65 17.89
C ILE A 105 19.79 -3.27 16.99
N GLU A 106 19.71 -1.98 16.69
CA GLU A 106 18.78 -1.41 15.73
C GLU A 106 19.29 -1.60 14.31
N THR A 107 18.37 -1.89 13.39
CA THR A 107 18.61 -1.72 11.96
C THR A 107 17.57 -0.75 11.42
N LEU A 108 18.04 0.36 10.85
CA LEU A 108 17.19 1.29 10.11
C LEU A 108 17.45 1.11 8.62
N MET A 109 16.38 1.08 7.84
CA MET A 109 16.45 1.13 6.38
C MET A 109 15.59 2.27 5.88
N ILE A 110 16.04 2.96 4.82
CA ILE A 110 15.26 4.02 4.17
C ILE A 110 15.03 3.62 2.72
N LEU A 111 13.76 3.48 2.33
CA LEU A 111 13.38 3.22 0.95
C LEU A 111 12.84 4.49 0.31
N GLU A 112 13.38 4.85 -0.85
CA GLU A 112 12.71 5.79 -1.74
C GLU A 112 11.76 5.00 -2.64
N VAL A 113 10.48 5.38 -2.61
CA VAL A 113 9.42 4.75 -3.40
C VAL A 113 8.83 5.73 -4.41
N SER A 114 8.41 5.23 -5.56
CA SER A 114 7.63 5.99 -6.54
C SER A 114 6.67 5.07 -7.29
N TRP A 115 5.49 5.58 -7.62
CA TRP A 115 4.49 4.83 -8.37
C TRP A 115 4.10 5.62 -9.62
N LEU A 116 4.27 4.99 -10.77
CA LEU A 116 4.07 5.58 -12.09
C LEU A 116 2.96 4.83 -12.84
N ASP A 117 2.12 5.58 -13.55
CA ASP A 117 1.19 5.04 -14.54
C ASP A 117 1.96 4.61 -15.81
N ARG A 118 1.33 3.84 -16.70
CA ARG A 118 1.92 3.41 -17.98
C ARG A 118 2.35 4.57 -18.87
N GLN A 119 1.70 5.73 -18.76
CA GLN A 119 2.04 6.96 -19.49
C GLN A 119 3.13 7.77 -18.77
N GLY A 120 3.67 7.28 -17.65
CA GLY A 120 4.72 7.93 -16.87
C GLY A 120 4.21 9.02 -15.92
N GLN A 121 2.89 9.15 -15.73
CA GLN A 121 2.33 10.07 -14.73
C GLN A 121 2.61 9.55 -13.32
N GLN A 122 3.08 10.42 -12.42
CA GLN A 122 3.27 10.04 -11.02
C GLN A 122 1.92 9.89 -10.33
N LEU A 123 1.63 8.68 -9.88
CA LEU A 123 0.47 8.35 -9.06
C LEU A 123 0.76 8.64 -7.58
N ILE A 124 1.99 8.36 -7.16
CA ILE A 124 2.53 8.71 -5.85
C ILE A 124 3.84 9.46 -6.08
N GLN A 125 3.96 10.62 -5.43
CA GLN A 125 5.20 11.38 -5.46
C GLN A 125 6.33 10.56 -4.83
N ARG A 126 7.53 10.82 -5.31
CA ARG A 126 8.73 10.18 -4.76
C ARG A 126 8.89 10.56 -3.29
N THR A 127 8.89 9.57 -2.41
CA THR A 127 8.95 9.76 -0.96
C THR A 127 9.92 8.76 -0.35
N GLU A 128 10.66 9.21 0.65
CA GLU A 128 11.48 8.36 1.51
C GLU A 128 10.65 7.83 2.68
N ILE A 129 10.64 6.52 2.83
CA ILE A 129 9.93 5.81 3.89
C ILE A 129 10.98 5.14 4.77
N PRO A 130 11.13 5.57 6.04
CA PRO A 130 11.91 4.83 7.01
C PRO A 130 11.19 3.52 7.32
N LEU A 131 11.88 2.40 7.11
CA LEU A 131 11.49 1.10 7.63
C LEU A 131 12.04 0.99 9.04
N ASP A 132 11.17 1.27 10.01
CA ASP A 132 11.43 0.95 11.39
C ASP A 132 11.22 -0.57 11.55
N GLU A 133 12.31 -1.33 11.73
CA GLU A 133 12.25 -2.72 12.20
C GLU A 133 11.90 -2.74 13.69
N GLY A 134 10.76 -2.17 14.07
CA GLY A 134 10.14 -2.31 15.39
C GLY A 134 9.48 -3.69 15.59
N ILE A 135 9.98 -4.74 14.94
CA ILE A 135 9.53 -6.12 15.16
C ILE A 135 10.54 -6.76 16.12
N TYR A 136 10.31 -6.54 17.41
CA TYR A 136 10.76 -7.45 18.44
C TYR A 136 10.20 -8.85 18.13
N ILE A 137 11.04 -9.75 17.63
CA ILE A 137 10.86 -11.20 17.74
C ILE A 137 11.76 -11.73 18.86
#